data_AF-A0A934FQ95-F1
#
_entry.id   AF-A0A934FQ95-F1
#
_cell.length_a   1.000
_cell.length_b   1.000
_cell.length_c   1.000
_cell.angle_alpha   90.00
_cell.angle_beta   90.00
_cell.angle_gamma   90.00
#
_symmetry.space_group_name_H-M   'P 1'
#
loop_
_entity.id
_entity.type
_entity.pdbx_description
1 polymer ?
#
loop_
_entity_poly.entity_id
_entity_poly.type
_entity_poly.pdbx_seq_one_letter_code
_entity_poly.pdbx_strand_id
1 'polypeptide(L)'
;MIKVQVRSNEPLEAALRRFKRQCNYAGIFRLAKKYAYYEKRSDRLRREEREKIRNLQRALRKAEDKGTGGRPRRKSKFGRGQGGRDDDLPEETTGSLLERPLPITLPVAAPTTA
;
A
#
# COMPACT_ATOMS: atom_id res chain seq x y z
N MET A 1 17.91 -20.60 -8.48
CA MET A 1 19.38 -20.44 -8.58
C MET A 1 19.70 -19.78 -9.91
N ILE A 2 20.46 -18.68 -9.92
CA ILE A 2 20.74 -17.91 -11.14
C ILE A 2 21.92 -18.54 -11.86
N LYS A 3 21.76 -18.83 -13.15
CA LYS A 3 22.82 -19.35 -14.02
C LYS A 3 22.99 -18.40 -15.20
N VAL A 4 24.23 -18.00 -15.47
CA VAL A 4 24.60 -17.20 -16.65
C VAL A 4 25.67 -17.98 -17.39
N GLN A 5 25.38 -18.37 -18.63
CA GLN A 5 26.37 -18.98 -19.50
C GLN A 5 27.12 -17.87 -20.23
N VAL A 6 28.46 -17.95 -20.19
CA VAL A 6 29.34 -17.02 -20.89
C VAL A 6 29.58 -17.57 -22.30
N ARG A 7 29.36 -16.74 -23.32
CA ARG A 7 29.66 -17.10 -24.71
C ARG A 7 31.10 -16.70 -25.03
N SER A 8 31.77 -17.50 -25.87
CA SER A 8 33.20 -17.35 -26.20
C SER A 8 33.57 -16.01 -26.85
N ASN A 9 32.61 -15.32 -27.47
CA ASN A 9 32.82 -14.05 -28.19
C ASN A 9 32.46 -12.82 -27.34
N GLU A 10 32.39 -12.94 -26.02
CA GLU A 10 31.95 -11.86 -25.13
C GLU A 10 33.05 -11.49 -24.12
N PRO A 11 33.28 -10.20 -23.83
CA PRO A 11 34.18 -9.80 -22.77
C PRO A 11 33.61 -10.21 -21.40
N LEU A 12 34.46 -10.71 -20.51
CA LEU A 12 34.09 -11.16 -19.16
C LEU A 12 33.24 -10.13 -18.39
N GLU A 13 33.55 -8.85 -18.57
CA GLU A 13 32.83 -7.76 -17.92
C GLU A 13 31.33 -7.70 -18.34
N ALA A 14 31.03 -8.00 -19.61
CA ALA A 14 29.65 -8.02 -20.10
C ALA A 14 28.85 -9.19 -19.49
N ALA A 15 29.49 -10.33 -19.26
CA ALA A 15 28.87 -11.46 -18.55
C ALA A 15 28.57 -11.12 -17.08
N LEU A 16 29.51 -10.47 -16.38
CA LEU A 16 29.31 -10.02 -15.00
C LEU A 16 28.19 -8.98 -14.89
N ARG A 17 28.08 -8.06 -15.85
CA ARG A 17 26.98 -7.09 -15.90
C ARG A 17 25.63 -7.80 -16.06
N ARG A 18 25.52 -8.84 -16.90
CA ARG A 18 24.31 -9.66 -17.03
C ARG A 18 23.99 -10.41 -15.75
N PHE A 19 24.96 -11.02 -15.11
CA PHE A 19 24.77 -11.68 -13.82
C PHE A 19 24.25 -10.72 -12.75
N LYS A 20 24.84 -9.53 -12.62
CA LYS A 20 24.37 -8.50 -11.68
C LYS A 20 22.94 -8.07 -11.98
N ARG A 21 22.57 -7.92 -13.26
CA ARG A 21 21.18 -7.62 -13.66
C ARG A 21 20.23 -8.76 -13.27
N GLN A 22 20.60 -10.02 -13.50
CA GLN A 22 19.80 -11.18 -13.11
C GLN A 22 19.62 -11.25 -11.58
N CYS A 23 20.68 -10.99 -10.79
CA CYS A 23 20.60 -10.93 -9.33
C CYS A 23 19.69 -9.80 -8.82
N ASN A 24 19.73 -8.65 -9.49
CA ASN A 24 18.84 -7.53 -9.19
C ASN A 24 17.38 -7.83 -9.57
N TYR A 25 17.16 -8.45 -10.73
CA TYR A 25 15.82 -8.82 -11.21
C TYR A 25 15.16 -9.86 -10.31
N ALA A 26 15.91 -10.91 -9.95
CA ALA A 26 15.47 -11.90 -8.97
C ALA A 26 15.33 -11.33 -7.55
N GLY A 27 15.77 -10.09 -7.31
CA GLY A 27 15.64 -9.42 -6.03
C GLY A 27 16.49 -10.03 -4.92
N ILE A 28 17.53 -10.81 -5.24
CA ILE A 28 18.34 -11.53 -4.24
C ILE A 28 18.88 -10.58 -3.19
N PHE A 29 19.42 -9.42 -3.59
CA PHE A 29 19.93 -8.43 -2.64
C PHE A 29 18.84 -7.80 -1.76
N ARG A 30 17.62 -7.65 -2.29
CA ARG A 30 16.47 -7.17 -1.50
C ARG A 30 16.07 -8.22 -0.47
N LEU A 31 15.98 -9.49 -0.87
CA LEU A 31 15.62 -10.59 0.02
C LEU A 31 16.70 -10.81 1.09
N ALA A 32 17.98 -10.79 0.71
CA ALA A 32 19.10 -10.90 1.64
C ALA A 32 19.03 -9.81 2.73
N LYS A 33 18.75 -8.56 2.35
CA LYS A 33 18.55 -7.46 3.32
C LYS A 33 17.28 -7.63 4.16
N LYS A 34 16.18 -8.12 3.57
CA LYS A 34 14.91 -8.35 4.28
C LYS A 34 15.04 -9.44 5.36
N TYR A 35 15.86 -10.46 5.11
CA TYR A 35 16.05 -11.62 5.99
C TYR A 35 17.38 -11.61 6.75
N ALA A 36 18.12 -10.49 6.74
CA ALA A 36 19.41 -10.39 7.42
C ALA A 36 19.32 -10.56 8.94
N TYR A 37 18.14 -10.29 9.52
CA TYR A 37 17.87 -10.42 10.95
C TYR A 37 16.52 -11.08 11.17
N TYR A 38 16.34 -11.72 12.32
CA TYR A 38 15.04 -12.20 12.72
C TYR A 38 14.11 -11.02 13.00
N GLU A 39 12.93 -11.08 12.41
CA GLU A 39 11.88 -10.12 12.65
C GLU A 39 10.64 -10.84 13.16
N LYS A 40 10.04 -10.28 14.21
CA LYS A 40 8.79 -10.79 14.76
C LYS A 40 7.69 -10.74 13.69
N ARG A 41 6.83 -11.78 13.68
CA ARG A 41 5.71 -11.90 12.72
C ARG A 41 4.85 -10.63 12.62
N SER A 42 4.56 -9.98 13.74
CA SER A 42 3.78 -8.74 13.80
C SER A 42 4.43 -7.60 13.01
N ASP A 43 5.74 -7.43 13.15
CA ASP A 43 6.47 -6.34 12.50
C ASP A 43 6.62 -6.61 11.00
N ARG A 44 6.81 -7.89 10.64
CA ARG A 44 6.82 -8.33 9.24
C ARG A 44 5.51 -7.98 8.54
N LEU A 45 4.36 -8.28 9.17
CA LEU A 45 3.03 -7.96 8.62
C LEU A 45 2.81 -6.45 8.49
N ARG A 46 3.14 -5.67 9.53
CA ARG A 46 3.05 -4.20 9.49
C ARG A 46 3.90 -3.60 8.38
N ARG A 47 5.12 -4.13 8.15
CA ARG A 47 5.97 -3.66 7.05
C ARG A 47 5.35 -3.98 5.69
N GLU A 48 4.85 -5.20 5.52
CA GLU A 48 4.25 -5.65 4.26
C GLU A 48 3.00 -4.85 3.90
N GLU A 49 2.14 -4.56 4.88
CA GLU A 49 0.97 -3.70 4.69
C GLU A 49 1.37 -2.28 4.25
N ARG A 50 2.32 -1.65 4.97
CA ARG A 50 2.85 -0.32 4.61
C ARG A 50 3.49 -0.31 3.22
N GLU A 51 4.22 -1.36 2.85
CA GLU A 51 4.79 -1.50 1.51
C GLU A 51 3.71 -1.62 0.43
N LYS A 52 2.65 -2.41 0.67
CA LYS A 52 1.52 -2.56 -0.26
C LYS A 52 0.80 -1.24 -0.47
N ILE A 53 0.44 -0.54 0.59
CA ILE A 53 -0.23 0.77 0.52
C ILE A 53 0.64 1.77 -0.25
N ARG A 54 1.94 1.84 0.05
CA ARG A 54 2.88 2.72 -0.65
C ARG A 54 3.00 2.37 -2.14
N ASN A 55 3.01 1.09 -2.49
CA ASN A 55 3.07 0.65 -3.88
C ASN A 55 1.79 0.99 -4.64
N LEU A 56 0.62 0.80 -4.02
CA LEU A 56 -0.68 1.18 -4.57
C LEU A 56 -0.72 2.70 -4.86
N GLN A 57 -0.37 3.52 -3.87
CA GLN A 57 -0.31 4.97 -4.02
C GLN A 57 0.64 5.41 -5.14
N ARG A 58 1.79 4.75 -5.28
CA ARG A 58 2.74 5.03 -6.38
C ARG A 58 2.18 4.61 -7.74
N ALA A 59 1.47 3.48 -7.82
CA ALA A 59 0.85 3.02 -9.04
C ALA A 59 -0.28 3.96 -9.48
N LEU A 60 -1.11 4.42 -8.54
CA LEU A 60 -2.17 5.41 -8.77
C LEU A 60 -1.58 6.72 -9.30
N ARG A 61 -0.59 7.31 -8.61
CA ARG A 61 0.11 8.52 -9.10
C ARG A 61 0.70 8.34 -10.50
N LYS A 62 1.31 7.18 -10.77
CA LYS A 62 1.88 6.89 -12.08
C LYS A 62 0.79 6.75 -13.16
N ALA A 63 -0.39 6.26 -12.82
CA ALA A 63 -1.52 6.18 -13.74
C ALA A 63 -2.08 7.58 -14.04
N GLU A 64 -2.22 8.42 -13.01
CA GLU A 64 -2.63 9.83 -13.14
C GLU A 64 -1.65 10.63 -14.01
N ASP A 65 -0.34 10.46 -13.79
CA ASP A 65 0.74 11.11 -14.55
C ASP A 65 0.77 10.69 -16.03
N LYS A 66 0.17 9.55 -16.41
CA LYS A 66 0.11 9.10 -17.82
C LYS A 66 -1.06 9.72 -18.60
N GLY A 67 -2.12 10.15 -17.92
CA GLY A 67 -3.29 10.77 -18.56
C GLY A 67 -3.10 12.25 -18.87
N THR A 68 -2.17 12.91 -18.18
CA THR A 68 -1.78 14.29 -18.47
C THR A 68 -0.43 14.26 -19.18
N GLY A 69 -0.35 14.75 -20.43
CA GLY A 69 0.93 15.02 -21.12
C GLY A 69 1.73 16.17 -20.46
N GLY A 70 1.66 16.28 -19.14
CA GLY A 70 2.18 17.36 -18.33
C GLY A 70 3.69 17.22 -18.15
N ARG A 71 4.42 18.25 -18.61
CA ARG A 71 5.85 18.44 -18.35
C ARG A 71 6.19 18.08 -16.90
N PRO A 72 7.33 17.40 -16.65
CA PRO A 72 7.71 16.99 -15.30
C PRO A 72 7.70 18.21 -14.37
N ARG A 73 6.90 18.15 -13.28
CA ARG A 73 6.87 19.22 -12.27
C ARG A 73 8.30 19.39 -11.73
N ARG A 74 8.96 20.50 -12.06
CA ARG A 74 10.28 20.87 -11.53
C ARG A 74 10.15 20.85 -10.01
N LYS A 75 10.86 19.93 -9.35
CA LYS A 75 10.98 19.92 -7.88
C LYS A 75 11.57 21.27 -7.49
N SER A 76 10.80 22.14 -6.85
CA SER A 76 11.35 23.38 -6.31
C SER A 76 12.43 22.97 -5.30
N LYS A 77 13.64 23.53 -5.45
CA LYS A 77 14.76 23.28 -4.51
C LYS A 77 14.46 23.80 -3.09
N PHE A 78 13.39 24.59 -2.94
CA PHE A 78 12.84 25.06 -1.67
C PHE A 78 11.36 24.67 -1.63
N GLY A 79 10.99 23.74 -0.75
CA GLY A 79 9.62 23.22 -0.71
C GLY A 79 9.47 21.89 0.01
N ARG A 80 9.98 21.80 1.24
CA ARG A 80 9.40 20.89 2.23
C ARG A 80 8.44 21.73 3.07
N GLY A 81 7.20 21.85 2.61
CA GLY A 81 6.14 22.54 3.33
C GLY A 81 4.91 21.63 3.34
N GLN A 82 4.68 21.03 4.52
CA GLN A 82 3.43 20.52 5.08
C GLN A 82 2.33 20.01 4.11
N GLY A 83 1.95 18.74 4.29
CA GLY A 83 0.65 18.21 3.89
C GLY A 83 0.38 16.91 4.66
N GLY A 84 -0.79 16.68 5.25
CA GLY A 84 -2.07 17.36 5.07
C GLY A 84 -2.67 17.88 6.38
N ARG A 85 -3.53 18.88 6.21
CA ARG A 85 -4.59 19.18 7.17
C ARG A 85 -5.64 18.10 6.97
N ASP A 86 -5.91 17.32 8.01
CA ASP A 86 -7.13 16.54 8.11
C ASP A 86 -8.23 17.52 8.53
N ASP A 87 -8.77 18.29 7.60
CA ASP A 87 -9.94 19.15 7.84
C ASP A 87 -10.94 18.87 6.72
N ASP A 88 -11.97 18.08 7.05
CA ASP A 88 -13.37 18.16 6.60
C ASP A 88 -14.05 16.80 6.87
N LEU A 89 -14.25 16.48 8.15
CA LEU A 89 -15.38 15.64 8.55
C LEU A 89 -16.63 16.55 8.51
N PRO A 90 -17.72 16.17 7.82
CA PRO A 90 -18.99 16.84 8.02
C PRO A 90 -19.53 16.49 9.42
N GLU A 91 -19.32 17.41 10.39
CA GLU A 91 -20.04 17.42 11.65
C GLU A 91 -21.47 17.95 11.42
N GLU A 92 -22.40 17.05 11.10
CA GLU A 92 -23.82 17.35 11.24
C GLU A 92 -24.21 17.18 12.72
N THR A 93 -24.05 18.27 13.46
CA THR A 93 -24.69 18.45 14.77
C THR A 93 -26.18 18.67 14.53
N THR A 94 -26.95 17.59 14.42
CA THR A 94 -28.42 17.66 14.52
C THR A 94 -28.85 17.11 15.88
N GLY A 95 -29.11 18.05 16.79
CA GLY A 95 -30.24 18.02 17.71
C GLY A 95 -30.42 16.81 18.61
N SER A 96 -30.29 17.06 19.91
CA SER A 96 -30.94 16.32 20.98
C SER A 96 -32.36 15.85 20.60
N LEU A 97 -32.54 14.55 20.43
CA LEU A 97 -33.84 13.89 20.53
C LEU A 97 -33.77 12.75 21.56
N LEU A 98 -33.19 13.05 22.72
CA LEU A 98 -33.56 12.38 23.96
C LEU A 98 -34.93 12.92 24.38
N GLU A 99 -35.97 12.41 23.75
CA GLU A 99 -37.33 12.32 24.27
C GLU A 99 -38.19 11.71 23.16
N ARG A 100 -38.33 10.37 23.16
CA ARG A 100 -39.61 9.63 23.00
C ARG A 100 -39.37 8.14 23.30
N PRO A 101 -39.65 7.65 24.51
CA PRO A 101 -39.86 6.23 24.76
C PRO A 101 -41.31 5.88 24.37
N LEU A 102 -41.59 4.79 23.65
CA LEU A 102 -42.13 3.49 24.12
C LEU A 102 -42.98 2.91 22.95
N PRO A 103 -43.51 1.67 23.02
CA PRO A 103 -42.95 0.39 23.47
C PRO A 103 -43.08 -0.69 22.37
N ILE A 104 -42.10 -1.58 22.26
CA ILE A 104 -42.26 -2.82 21.47
C ILE A 104 -43.19 -3.74 22.27
N THR A 105 -44.48 -3.72 21.93
CA THR A 105 -45.42 -4.77 22.34
C THR A 105 -45.41 -5.83 21.25
N LEU A 106 -44.76 -6.95 21.54
CA LEU A 106 -44.89 -8.18 20.77
C LEU A 106 -46.29 -8.76 21.07
N PRO A 107 -47.14 -9.05 20.06
CA PRO A 107 -48.33 -9.84 20.31
C PRO A 107 -47.91 -11.28 20.60
N VAL A 108 -47.99 -11.68 21.87
CA VAL A 108 -47.99 -13.09 22.27
C VAL A 108 -49.31 -13.68 21.78
N ALA A 109 -49.23 -14.51 20.74
CA ALA A 109 -50.34 -15.34 20.31
C ALA A 109 -50.57 -16.42 21.38
N ALA A 110 -51.68 -16.31 22.12
CA ALA A 110 -52.18 -17.38 22.96
C ALA A 110 -52.91 -18.44 22.09
N PRO A 111 -52.86 -19.73 22.48
CA PRO A 111 -53.40 -20.83 21.70
C PRO A 111 -54.94 -20.89 21.77
N THR A 112 -55.57 -20.97 20.60
CA THR A 112 -56.97 -21.37 20.42
C THR A 112 -57.21 -22.73 21.08
N THR A 113 -58.14 -22.77 22.02
CA THR A 113 -58.77 -24.03 22.48
C THR A 113 -60.26 -23.98 22.10
N ALA A 114 -60.78 -25.17 21.80
CA ALA A 114 -62.06 -25.51 21.17
C ALA A 114 -63.32 -25.01 21.89
#